data_AF-A0A3R6ZEX9-F1
#
_entry.id   AF-A0A3R6ZEX9-F1
#
_cell.length_a   1.000
_cell.length_b   1.000
_cell.length_c   1.000
_cell.angle_alpha   90.00
_cell.angle_beta   90.00
_cell.angle_gamma   90.00
#
_symmetry.space_group_name_H-M   'P 1'
#
loop_
_entity.id
_entity.type
_entity.pdbx_description
1 polymer ?
#
loop_
_entity_poly.entity_id
_entity_poly.type
_entity_poly.pdbx_seq_one_letter_code
_entity_poly.pdbx_strand_id
1 'polypeptide(L)'
;YDYFHSVGAIECAHKVTADGEVRYVITDIIGEEKDLGVENLRGSGTIAGESSRAYNDIFTLTYVCGRSVGIGAYLVRLGQRTVQNVTSAPIILTGFQALNKLMGKDVYSSNDQLGGIKIMHNNGVTHLTANNHLHGIASILNWISFVPATRGAPLPIRDITGVDTIDRAVTYKPTRVAYDPRELLTGKVVDATWQSGFFDKDSFVESLSAWAKTVVVGRGRLGGIPVGVVVTEVRTVEKLTPADPASPTTQEHTVQQAGQVWFPDSAHKTATAIRDFQGEDLPLFIFANWRGFSGGQRDMFDEVLKFGAEIVDGLVNYTQPVFVYIPPFAELRGGAWVVVDPTINSDVMEMYADPQGRGGVLEPAGLIEIKYRKPALLASAHRVDTVLLRLDATLATLAADDVTRSDVLRDIRLRESKLLPIFTQIATHFGDLHDTPGRMKAKDVIREVVPWDQARTYFYWRLKRRLSEFRVRRSILEASNEEMHTTFASTEATVAAWYKAQQPAGDWANDQAVLAWLHSDADFLAKRLESLHQERIAREVTRLGLQDPQAAVVGILHLINQLPDSAREDVVTALRRGSIFARTSSVSQ
;
A
#
# COMPACT_ATOMS: atom_id res chain seq x y z
N TYR A 1 31.93 -45.53 31.25
CA TYR A 1 32.28 -45.32 29.83
C TYR A 1 31.44 -46.23 28.96
N ASP A 2 31.57 -47.55 29.11
CA ASP A 2 30.89 -48.56 28.27
C ASP A 2 29.40 -48.32 28.08
N TYR A 3 28.66 -48.03 29.15
CA TYR A 3 27.23 -47.69 29.06
C TYR A 3 26.99 -46.48 28.14
N PHE A 4 27.56 -45.32 28.46
CA PHE A 4 27.31 -44.06 27.73
C PHE A 4 27.83 -44.10 26.29
N HIS A 5 28.91 -44.85 26.01
CA HIS A 5 29.39 -45.06 24.65
C HIS A 5 28.46 -46.02 23.88
N SER A 6 27.95 -47.08 24.52
CA SER A 6 27.02 -48.03 23.88
C SER A 6 25.71 -47.39 23.43
N VAL A 7 25.26 -46.34 24.10
CA VAL A 7 24.07 -45.56 23.74
C VAL A 7 24.39 -44.32 22.89
N GLY A 8 25.66 -44.10 22.52
CA GLY A 8 26.09 -42.96 21.71
C GLY A 8 25.99 -41.60 22.39
N ALA A 9 25.91 -41.55 23.73
CA ALA A 9 25.73 -40.30 24.48
C ALA A 9 27.03 -39.51 24.67
N ILE A 10 28.20 -40.12 24.49
CA ILE A 10 29.51 -39.47 24.62
C ILE A 10 30.52 -40.01 23.59
N GLU A 11 31.44 -39.15 23.18
CA GLU A 11 32.69 -39.52 22.53
C GLU A 11 33.86 -39.22 23.47
N CYS A 12 34.85 -40.11 23.50
CA CYS A 12 36.02 -39.97 24.37
C CYS A 12 37.32 -40.31 23.65
N ALA A 13 38.38 -39.59 23.99
CA ALA A 13 39.75 -39.96 23.68
C ALA A 13 40.35 -40.81 24.81
N HIS A 14 41.00 -41.91 24.44
CA HIS A 14 41.70 -42.77 25.39
C HIS A 14 43.04 -42.14 25.80
N LYS A 15 43.28 -41.97 27.11
CA LYS A 15 44.53 -41.44 27.65
C LYS A 15 45.04 -42.31 28.77
N VAL A 16 46.27 -42.80 28.65
CA VAL A 16 46.97 -43.50 29.73
C VAL A 16 47.83 -42.49 30.48
N THR A 17 47.70 -42.43 31.81
CA THR A 17 48.53 -41.55 32.65
C THR A 17 49.94 -42.13 32.80
N ALA A 18 50.87 -41.31 33.29
CA ALA A 18 52.23 -41.76 33.60
C ALA A 18 52.29 -42.93 34.60
N ASP A 19 51.24 -43.08 35.42
CA ASP A 19 51.10 -44.12 36.44
C ASP A 19 50.41 -45.39 35.89
N GLY A 20 50.10 -45.44 34.58
CA GLY A 20 49.43 -46.57 33.92
C GLY A 20 47.90 -46.56 34.04
N GLU A 21 47.29 -45.53 34.64
CA GLU A 21 45.83 -45.42 34.77
C GLU A 21 45.21 -45.06 33.41
N VAL A 22 44.21 -45.82 32.99
CA VAL A 22 43.40 -45.51 31.79
C VAL A 22 42.32 -44.49 32.14
N ARG A 23 42.32 -43.35 31.45
CA ARG A 23 41.29 -42.31 31.55
C ARG A 23 40.62 -42.10 30.20
N TYR A 24 39.30 -42.01 30.22
CA TYR A 24 38.48 -41.62 29.08
C TYR A 24 38.23 -40.13 29.14
N VAL A 25 39.01 -39.36 28.38
CA VAL A 25 38.85 -37.91 28.30
C VAL A 25 37.68 -37.64 27.36
N ILE A 26 36.58 -37.16 27.90
CA ILE A 26 35.40 -36.79 27.12
C ILE A 26 35.80 -35.70 26.11
N THR A 27 35.60 -35.97 24.83
CA THR A 27 35.78 -34.97 23.77
C THR A 27 34.44 -34.31 23.47
N ASP A 28 33.36 -35.10 23.45
CA ASP A 28 32.03 -34.63 23.07
C ASP A 28 30.97 -35.27 23.97
N ILE A 29 29.98 -34.46 24.34
CA ILE A 29 28.77 -34.91 25.04
C ILE A 29 27.62 -34.74 24.05
N ILE A 30 27.08 -35.86 23.59
CA ILE A 30 25.94 -35.90 22.67
C ILE A 30 24.63 -35.89 23.46
N GLY A 31 24.58 -36.67 24.55
CA GLY A 31 23.40 -36.86 25.38
C GLY A 31 22.50 -37.98 24.85
N GLU A 32 21.91 -38.75 25.78
CA GLU A 32 20.90 -39.77 25.46
C GLU A 32 19.52 -39.12 25.23
N GLU A 33 19.26 -38.02 25.94
CA GLU A 33 18.06 -37.22 25.76
C GLU A 33 18.10 -36.43 24.45
N LYS A 34 16.93 -36.29 23.81
CA LYS A 34 16.76 -35.45 22.62
C LYS A 34 16.55 -34.00 23.01
N ASP A 35 16.70 -33.10 22.04
CA ASP A 35 16.31 -31.70 22.15
C ASP A 35 17.10 -30.95 23.24
N LEU A 36 18.40 -31.21 23.32
CA LEU A 36 19.33 -30.58 24.26
C LEU A 36 20.00 -29.34 23.67
N GLY A 37 20.28 -29.34 22.36
CA GLY A 37 21.22 -28.40 21.77
C GLY A 37 20.85 -27.89 20.37
N VAL A 38 21.78 -28.08 19.44
CA VAL A 38 21.77 -27.44 18.11
C VAL A 38 20.63 -27.92 17.22
N GLU A 39 20.08 -29.10 17.48
CA GLU A 39 18.88 -29.63 16.85
C GLU A 39 17.64 -28.76 17.11
N ASN A 40 17.54 -28.14 18.29
CA ASN A 40 16.47 -27.17 18.59
C ASN A 40 16.61 -25.90 17.78
N LEU A 41 17.85 -25.46 17.51
CA LEU A 41 18.13 -24.30 16.66
C LEU A 41 17.77 -24.59 15.20
N ARG A 42 18.05 -25.81 14.72
CA ARG A 42 17.60 -26.27 13.39
C ARG A 42 16.07 -26.29 13.29
N GLY A 43 15.38 -26.83 14.30
CA GLY A 43 13.92 -26.79 14.38
C GLY A 43 13.38 -25.37 14.37
N SER A 44 13.98 -24.48 15.16
CA SER A 44 13.67 -23.05 15.23
C SER A 44 13.83 -22.36 13.86
N GLY A 45 14.94 -22.59 13.16
CA GLY A 45 15.18 -22.07 11.83
C GLY A 45 14.17 -22.59 10.79
N THR A 46 13.73 -23.84 10.94
CA THR A 46 12.73 -24.45 10.06
C THR A 46 11.39 -23.73 10.15
N ILE A 47 10.88 -23.49 11.37
CA ILE A 47 9.60 -22.79 11.58
C ILE A 47 9.68 -21.29 11.32
N ALA A 48 10.85 -20.66 11.47
CA ALA A 48 11.07 -19.28 11.03
C ALA A 48 10.92 -19.17 9.51
N GLY A 49 11.56 -20.07 8.75
CA GLY A 49 11.44 -20.11 7.30
C GLY A 49 10.00 -20.35 6.84
N GLU A 50 9.27 -21.23 7.53
CA GLU A 50 7.86 -21.50 7.23
C GLU A 50 6.97 -20.30 7.54
N SER A 51 7.15 -19.64 8.67
CA SER A 51 6.36 -18.45 9.04
C SER A 51 6.57 -17.28 8.07
N SER A 52 7.81 -17.12 7.57
CA SER A 52 8.14 -16.14 6.53
C SER A 52 7.40 -16.41 5.22
N ARG A 53 7.35 -17.68 4.78
CA ARG A 53 6.58 -18.08 3.59
C ARG A 53 5.07 -17.92 3.81
N ALA A 54 4.57 -18.33 4.98
CA ALA A 54 3.17 -18.24 5.33
C ALA A 54 2.66 -16.79 5.31
N TYR A 55 3.43 -15.81 5.78
CA TYR A 55 3.03 -14.39 5.70
C TYR A 55 2.80 -13.90 4.26
N ASN A 56 3.59 -14.41 3.30
CA ASN A 56 3.46 -14.05 1.88
C ASN A 56 2.30 -14.80 1.18
N ASP A 57 1.75 -15.85 1.80
CA ASP A 57 0.72 -16.71 1.19
C ASP A 57 -0.65 -16.63 1.90
N ILE A 58 -0.70 -16.56 3.22
CA ILE A 58 -1.96 -16.60 3.97
C ILE A 58 -2.03 -15.49 5.01
N PHE A 59 -3.22 -15.26 5.54
CA PHE A 59 -3.41 -14.38 6.67
C PHE A 59 -2.71 -14.96 7.91
N THR A 60 -1.69 -14.26 8.40
CA THR A 60 -0.99 -14.57 9.65
C THR A 60 -1.29 -13.51 10.69
N LEU A 61 -1.61 -13.93 11.91
CA LEU A 61 -1.76 -13.05 13.07
C LEU A 61 -1.24 -13.75 14.32
N THR A 62 -0.51 -13.00 15.16
CA THR A 62 0.02 -13.51 16.42
C THR A 62 -0.61 -12.79 17.61
N TYR A 63 -1.08 -13.56 18.60
CA TYR A 63 -1.55 -13.04 19.87
C TYR A 63 -0.54 -13.31 20.98
N VAL A 64 0.10 -12.27 21.49
CA VAL A 64 1.08 -12.34 22.56
C VAL A 64 0.35 -12.15 23.89
N CYS A 65 -0.07 -13.26 24.48
CA CYS A 65 -0.81 -13.30 25.75
C CYS A 65 0.08 -13.59 26.98
N GLY A 66 1.36 -13.92 26.74
CA GLY A 66 2.40 -14.16 27.74
C GLY A 66 3.77 -13.83 27.16
N ARG A 67 4.85 -14.24 27.83
CA ARG A 67 6.21 -13.94 27.38
C ARG A 67 6.55 -14.67 26.07
N SER A 68 7.02 -13.93 25.07
CA SER A 68 7.56 -14.49 23.82
C SER A 68 9.06 -14.21 23.75
N VAL A 69 9.88 -15.27 23.69
CA VAL A 69 11.35 -15.17 23.88
C VAL A 69 12.10 -15.83 22.72
N GLY A 70 13.18 -15.20 22.26
CA GLY A 70 14.10 -15.78 21.27
C GLY A 70 13.40 -16.07 19.93
N ILE A 71 13.34 -17.34 19.54
CA ILE A 71 12.63 -17.74 18.31
C ILE A 71 11.15 -17.33 18.34
N GLY A 72 10.47 -17.39 19.50
CA GLY A 72 9.08 -16.94 19.61
C GLY A 72 8.90 -15.47 19.21
N ALA A 73 9.85 -14.60 19.57
CA ALA A 73 9.82 -13.20 19.20
C ALA A 73 10.00 -12.99 17.68
N TYR A 74 10.87 -13.80 17.04
CA TYR A 74 11.00 -13.80 15.59
C TYR A 74 9.73 -14.30 14.89
N LEU A 75 9.06 -15.34 15.40
CA LEU A 75 7.81 -15.82 14.81
C LEU A 75 6.70 -14.77 14.90
N VAL A 76 6.61 -14.04 16.02
CA VAL A 76 5.71 -12.89 16.16
C VAL A 76 5.99 -11.86 15.05
N ARG A 77 7.26 -11.48 14.86
CA ARG A 77 7.62 -10.50 13.84
C ARG A 77 7.42 -11.01 12.42
N LEU A 78 7.76 -12.25 12.13
CA LEU A 78 7.59 -12.86 10.79
C LEU A 78 6.12 -13.00 10.41
N GLY A 79 5.24 -13.28 11.39
CA GLY A 79 3.80 -13.24 11.20
C GLY A 79 3.21 -11.83 11.04
N GLN A 80 4.02 -10.78 11.28
CA GLN A 80 3.73 -9.34 11.23
C GLN A 80 2.62 -8.87 12.16
N ARG A 81 1.37 -9.26 11.90
CA ARG A 81 0.16 -8.72 12.52
C ARG A 81 0.09 -9.18 13.97
N THR A 82 0.28 -8.26 14.91
CA THR A 82 0.48 -8.61 16.32
C THR A 82 -0.53 -7.93 17.23
N VAL A 83 -1.20 -8.73 18.06
CA VAL A 83 -1.98 -8.26 19.21
C VAL A 83 -1.20 -8.58 20.48
N GLN A 84 -0.90 -7.59 21.32
CA GLN A 84 -0.11 -7.78 22.54
C GLN A 84 -0.92 -7.42 23.79
N ASN A 85 -0.89 -8.28 24.81
CA ASN A 85 -1.43 -7.92 26.12
C ASN A 85 -0.63 -6.78 26.76
N VAL A 86 -1.31 -5.85 27.42
CA VAL A 86 -0.70 -4.67 28.06
C VAL A 86 0.30 -5.07 29.16
N THR A 87 0.02 -6.15 29.88
CA THR A 87 0.81 -6.60 31.03
C THR A 87 1.33 -8.02 30.84
N SER A 88 2.56 -8.27 31.31
CA SER A 88 3.15 -9.63 31.41
C SER A 88 3.27 -10.38 30.09
N ALA A 89 3.31 -9.65 28.96
CA ALA A 89 3.42 -10.21 27.63
C ALA A 89 4.59 -9.62 26.80
N PRO A 90 5.82 -9.53 27.35
CA PRO A 90 6.95 -8.96 26.65
C PRO A 90 7.40 -9.84 25.47
N ILE A 91 7.79 -9.18 24.38
CA ILE A 91 8.40 -9.77 23.19
C ILE A 91 9.90 -9.46 23.25
N ILE A 92 10.74 -10.44 23.55
CA ILE A 92 12.18 -10.21 23.80
C ILE A 92 13.06 -11.23 23.11
N LEU A 93 14.29 -10.84 22.79
CA LEU A 93 15.32 -11.79 22.35
C LEU A 93 16.03 -12.42 23.54
N THR A 94 16.42 -11.59 24.51
CA THR A 94 17.18 -11.98 25.70
C THR A 94 16.53 -11.40 26.95
N GLY A 95 16.46 -12.19 28.03
CA GLY A 95 15.92 -11.76 29.32
C GLY A 95 16.77 -10.68 30.00
N PHE A 96 16.12 -9.77 30.71
CA PHE A 96 16.79 -8.63 31.35
C PHE A 96 17.90 -9.04 32.34
N GLN A 97 17.71 -10.14 33.08
CA GLN A 97 18.73 -10.65 34.02
C GLN A 97 20.02 -11.08 33.31
N ALA A 98 19.91 -11.67 32.12
CA ALA A 98 21.07 -12.06 31.33
C ALA A 98 21.82 -10.82 30.80
N LEU A 99 21.09 -9.77 30.42
CA LEU A 99 21.68 -8.49 30.02
C LEU A 99 22.39 -7.82 31.21
N ASN A 100 21.77 -7.75 32.38
CA ASN A 100 22.40 -7.19 33.59
C ASN A 100 23.68 -7.95 33.95
N LYS A 101 23.65 -9.30 33.86
CA LYS A 101 24.84 -10.14 34.08
C LYS A 101 25.94 -9.85 33.07
N LEU A 102 25.61 -9.68 31.79
CA LEU A 102 26.57 -9.34 30.74
C LEU A 102 27.18 -7.95 30.97
N MET A 103 26.38 -6.99 31.43
CA MET A 103 26.80 -5.62 31.69
C MET A 103 27.51 -5.45 33.05
N GLY A 104 27.47 -6.46 33.93
CA GLY A 104 28.05 -6.42 35.27
C GLY A 104 27.34 -5.46 36.25
N LYS A 105 26.15 -4.98 35.91
CA LYS A 105 25.34 -4.06 36.75
C LYS A 105 23.85 -4.18 36.42
N ASP A 106 23.00 -3.82 37.39
CA ASP A 106 21.54 -3.87 37.23
C ASP A 106 21.02 -2.67 36.44
N VAL A 107 21.04 -2.80 35.11
CA VAL A 107 20.58 -1.77 34.16
C VAL A 107 19.07 -1.81 33.96
N TYR A 108 18.53 -3.02 33.78
CA TYR A 108 17.13 -3.25 33.49
C TYR A 108 16.43 -3.87 34.68
N SER A 109 15.16 -3.54 34.87
CA SER A 109 14.35 -3.96 36.00
C SER A 109 13.32 -5.04 35.67
N SER A 110 12.92 -5.15 34.39
CA SER A 110 11.92 -6.11 33.95
C SER A 110 12.04 -6.44 32.47
N ASN A 111 11.46 -7.56 32.05
CA ASN A 111 11.33 -7.89 30.62
C ASN A 111 10.35 -6.95 29.89
N ASP A 112 9.35 -6.40 30.59
CA ASP A 112 8.41 -5.43 30.01
C ASP A 112 9.10 -4.10 29.66
N GLN A 113 10.18 -3.73 30.36
CA GLN A 113 11.03 -2.59 30.00
C GLN A 113 11.71 -2.78 28.63
N LEU A 114 11.97 -4.02 28.22
CA LEU A 114 12.65 -4.36 26.95
C LEU A 114 11.66 -4.65 25.82
N GLY A 115 10.55 -5.32 26.13
CA GLY A 115 9.67 -5.90 25.13
C GLY A 115 8.18 -5.72 25.38
N GLY A 116 7.79 -4.95 26.40
CA GLY A 116 6.38 -4.63 26.66
C GLY A 116 5.83 -3.62 25.65
N ILE A 117 4.54 -3.27 25.79
CA ILE A 117 3.85 -2.39 24.84
C ILE A 117 4.49 -1.00 24.71
N LYS A 118 5.14 -0.49 25.78
CA LYS A 118 5.85 0.80 25.75
C LYS A 118 7.01 0.80 24.76
N ILE A 119 7.49 -0.36 24.36
CA ILE A 119 8.50 -0.53 23.30
C ILE A 119 7.79 -0.97 22.02
N MET A 120 7.09 -2.10 22.06
CA MET A 120 6.63 -2.80 20.85
C MET A 120 5.43 -2.13 20.15
N HIS A 121 4.55 -1.44 20.87
CA HIS A 121 3.47 -0.65 20.26
C HIS A 121 4.00 0.67 19.72
N ASN A 122 5.00 1.26 20.40
CA ASN A 122 5.61 2.53 20.02
C ASN A 122 6.63 2.42 18.86
N ASN A 123 7.10 1.21 18.52
CA ASN A 123 8.03 0.97 17.41
C ASN A 123 7.40 0.23 16.21
N GLY A 124 6.12 -0.13 16.29
CA GLY A 124 5.39 -0.76 15.18
C GLY A 124 5.46 -2.28 15.10
N VAL A 125 6.04 -2.98 16.08
CA VAL A 125 5.97 -4.45 16.15
C VAL A 125 4.57 -4.91 16.56
N THR A 126 3.91 -4.17 17.45
CA THR A 126 2.54 -4.45 17.92
C THR A 126 1.53 -3.54 17.24
N HIS A 127 0.57 -4.15 16.53
CA HIS A 127 -0.50 -3.43 15.83
C HIS A 127 -1.62 -3.00 16.78
N LEU A 128 -2.04 -3.89 17.69
CA LEU A 128 -3.12 -3.64 18.65
C LEU A 128 -2.71 -4.09 20.05
N THR A 129 -3.21 -3.40 21.08
CA THR A 129 -3.01 -3.77 22.48
C THR A 129 -4.29 -4.27 23.12
N ALA A 130 -4.13 -5.18 24.09
CA ALA A 130 -5.26 -5.78 24.79
C ALA A 130 -5.13 -5.70 26.31
N ASN A 131 -6.17 -5.19 26.97
CA ASN A 131 -6.21 -5.06 28.43
C ASN A 131 -6.34 -6.41 29.15
N ASN A 132 -6.91 -7.41 28.48
CA ASN A 132 -7.10 -8.76 28.98
C ASN A 132 -7.33 -9.74 27.82
N HIS A 133 -7.39 -11.04 28.12
CA HIS A 133 -7.56 -12.09 27.11
C HIS A 133 -8.83 -11.96 26.30
N LEU A 134 -9.96 -11.63 26.93
CA LEU A 134 -11.24 -11.48 26.24
C LEU A 134 -11.17 -10.34 25.21
N HIS A 135 -10.60 -9.19 25.59
CA HIS A 135 -10.40 -8.06 24.68
C HIS A 135 -9.41 -8.39 23.55
N GLY A 136 -8.38 -9.18 23.83
CA GLY A 136 -7.45 -9.69 22.83
C GLY A 136 -8.15 -10.55 21.78
N ILE A 137 -8.92 -11.56 22.21
CA ILE A 137 -9.70 -12.41 21.31
C ILE A 137 -10.76 -11.60 20.54
N ALA A 138 -11.46 -10.67 21.19
CA ALA A 138 -12.43 -9.80 20.52
C ALA A 138 -11.78 -8.96 19.41
N SER A 139 -10.59 -8.40 19.68
CA SER A 139 -9.81 -7.65 18.67
C SER A 139 -9.42 -8.53 17.48
N ILE A 140 -9.03 -9.78 17.73
CA ILE A 140 -8.66 -10.74 16.68
C ILE A 140 -9.87 -11.10 15.82
N LEU A 141 -11.01 -11.42 16.44
CA LEU A 141 -12.26 -11.72 15.71
C LEU A 141 -12.73 -10.51 14.90
N ASN A 142 -12.59 -9.31 15.45
CA ASN A 142 -12.90 -8.08 14.72
C ASN A 142 -11.98 -7.91 13.51
N TRP A 143 -10.68 -8.17 13.65
CA TRP A 143 -9.72 -8.11 12.54
C TRP A 143 -10.05 -9.14 11.45
N ILE A 144 -10.24 -10.40 11.83
CA ILE A 144 -10.61 -11.48 10.89
C ILE A 144 -11.91 -11.15 10.14
N SER A 145 -12.81 -10.38 10.74
CA SER A 145 -14.05 -9.98 10.07
C SER A 145 -13.83 -9.18 8.77
N PHE A 146 -12.68 -8.53 8.60
CA PHE A 146 -12.33 -7.81 7.37
C PHE A 146 -11.73 -8.72 6.30
N VAL A 147 -11.18 -9.87 6.67
CA VAL A 147 -10.34 -10.72 5.81
C VAL A 147 -11.18 -11.82 5.17
N PRO A 148 -10.97 -12.16 3.88
CA PRO A 148 -11.59 -13.33 3.24
C PRO A 148 -11.30 -14.64 3.99
N ALA A 149 -12.22 -15.60 3.89
CA ALA A 149 -12.07 -16.90 4.55
C ALA A 149 -10.87 -17.71 4.02
N THR A 150 -10.55 -17.55 2.73
CA THR A 150 -9.39 -18.17 2.06
C THR A 150 -8.80 -17.17 1.06
N ARG A 151 -7.52 -17.33 0.70
CA ARG A 151 -6.89 -16.51 -0.36
C ARG A 151 -7.74 -16.51 -1.63
N GLY A 152 -7.94 -15.34 -2.21
CA GLY A 152 -8.70 -15.15 -3.43
C GLY A 152 -10.22 -15.32 -3.33
N ALA A 153 -10.76 -15.66 -2.15
CA ALA A 153 -12.21 -15.71 -1.93
C ALA A 153 -12.85 -14.30 -1.94
N PRO A 154 -14.18 -14.21 -2.10
CA PRO A 154 -14.88 -12.94 -1.96
C PRO A 154 -14.63 -12.27 -0.61
N LEU A 155 -14.50 -10.94 -0.62
CA LEU A 155 -14.45 -10.12 0.59
C LEU A 155 -15.71 -10.33 1.45
N PRO A 156 -15.59 -10.35 2.79
CA PRO A 156 -16.73 -10.48 3.70
C PRO A 156 -17.50 -9.16 3.80
N ILE A 157 -18.35 -8.88 2.79
CA ILE A 157 -19.22 -7.68 2.75
C ILE A 157 -20.31 -7.83 3.82
N ARG A 158 -20.42 -6.84 4.71
CA ARG A 158 -21.46 -6.80 5.76
C ARG A 158 -22.73 -6.13 5.27
N ASP A 159 -23.87 -6.60 5.77
CA ASP A 159 -25.11 -5.83 5.70
C ASP A 159 -25.02 -4.63 6.65
N ILE A 160 -25.32 -3.45 6.11
CA ILE A 160 -25.28 -2.16 6.82
C ILE A 160 -26.69 -1.64 7.13
N THR A 161 -27.74 -2.39 6.78
CA THR A 161 -29.13 -1.99 6.95
C THR A 161 -29.40 -1.59 8.40
N GLY A 162 -29.91 -0.38 8.60
CA GLY A 162 -30.18 0.19 9.93
C GLY A 162 -28.96 0.77 10.66
N VAL A 163 -27.74 0.62 10.11
CA VAL A 163 -26.50 1.20 10.67
C VAL A 163 -26.07 2.41 9.84
N ASP A 164 -25.97 2.25 8.52
CA ASP A 164 -25.55 3.30 7.60
C ASP A 164 -26.23 3.12 6.22
N THR A 165 -26.18 4.15 5.37
CA THR A 165 -26.71 4.15 4.01
C THR A 165 -25.61 4.47 3.00
N ILE A 166 -25.69 3.90 1.80
CA ILE A 166 -24.70 4.12 0.74
C ILE A 166 -24.83 5.52 0.13
N ASP A 167 -26.06 5.97 -0.09
CA ASP A 167 -26.37 7.20 -0.84
C ASP A 167 -26.39 8.46 0.04
N ARG A 168 -25.85 8.40 1.27
CA ARG A 168 -25.71 9.61 2.10
C ARG A 168 -24.50 10.44 1.69
N ALA A 169 -24.63 11.75 1.89
CA ALA A 169 -23.50 12.66 1.80
C ALA A 169 -22.52 12.48 2.96
N VAL A 170 -21.25 12.81 2.73
CA VAL A 170 -20.27 13.01 3.81
C VAL A 170 -20.46 14.42 4.39
N THR A 171 -20.89 14.48 5.66
CA THR A 171 -21.27 15.76 6.28
C THR A 171 -20.13 16.43 7.03
N TYR A 172 -19.18 15.65 7.59
CA TYR A 172 -17.96 16.21 8.16
C TYR A 172 -17.08 16.74 7.03
N LYS A 173 -16.64 18.01 7.11
CA LYS A 173 -15.76 18.61 6.10
C LYS A 173 -14.44 19.04 6.74
N PRO A 174 -13.29 18.64 6.18
CA PRO A 174 -12.02 19.17 6.64
C PRO A 174 -11.95 20.68 6.43
N THR A 175 -11.09 21.32 7.21
CA THR A 175 -10.83 22.76 7.09
C THR A 175 -9.34 22.99 6.76
N ARG A 176 -8.97 24.24 6.49
CA ARG A 176 -7.56 24.63 6.35
C ARG A 176 -6.78 24.58 7.66
N VAL A 177 -7.48 24.56 8.79
CA VAL A 177 -6.88 24.44 10.13
C VAL A 177 -6.65 22.97 10.42
N ALA A 178 -5.56 22.63 11.13
CA ALA A 178 -5.26 21.25 11.48
C ALA A 178 -6.40 20.59 12.27
N TYR A 179 -6.72 19.35 11.92
CA TYR A 179 -7.80 18.53 12.50
C TYR A 179 -7.30 17.10 12.71
N ASP A 180 -8.07 16.28 13.43
CA ASP A 180 -7.77 14.85 13.54
C ASP A 180 -8.23 14.13 12.26
N PRO A 181 -7.33 13.50 11.48
CA PRO A 181 -7.71 12.82 10.25
C PRO A 181 -8.69 11.67 10.46
N ARG A 182 -8.79 11.11 11.68
CA ARG A 182 -9.77 10.08 12.01
C ARG A 182 -11.19 10.59 11.81
N GLU A 183 -11.44 11.88 12.02
CA GLU A 183 -12.75 12.50 11.81
C GLU A 183 -13.18 12.47 10.34
N LEU A 184 -12.25 12.46 9.38
CA LEU A 184 -12.58 12.22 7.96
C LEU A 184 -13.16 10.84 7.74
N LEU A 185 -12.67 9.85 8.50
CA LEU A 185 -13.00 8.45 8.34
C LEU A 185 -14.31 8.11 9.08
N THR A 186 -14.36 8.45 10.37
CA THR A 186 -15.43 8.04 11.31
C THR A 186 -16.51 9.11 11.49
N GLY A 187 -16.25 10.34 11.06
CA GLY A 187 -17.07 11.49 11.42
C GLY A 187 -16.78 11.98 12.84
N LYS A 188 -17.55 12.98 13.26
CA LYS A 188 -17.42 13.67 14.55
C LYS A 188 -18.79 13.99 15.13
N VAL A 189 -18.96 13.87 16.44
CA VAL A 189 -20.16 14.35 17.13
C VAL A 189 -19.97 15.81 17.51
N VAL A 190 -20.86 16.68 17.03
CA VAL A 190 -20.91 18.12 17.35
C VAL A 190 -22.33 18.44 17.79
N ASP A 191 -22.51 19.04 18.96
CA ASP A 191 -23.82 19.42 19.51
C ASP A 191 -24.85 18.27 19.50
N ALA A 192 -24.45 17.10 20.01
CA ALA A 192 -25.22 15.85 20.01
C ALA A 192 -25.63 15.32 18.62
N THR A 193 -25.17 15.93 17.54
CA THR A 193 -25.42 15.51 16.16
C THR A 193 -24.15 14.87 15.59
N TRP A 194 -24.25 13.65 15.09
CA TRP A 194 -23.14 13.00 14.42
C TRP A 194 -22.99 13.53 13.00
N GLN A 195 -21.93 14.28 12.75
CA GLN A 195 -21.47 14.60 11.41
C GLN A 195 -20.74 13.38 10.86
N SER A 196 -21.41 12.68 9.95
CA SER A 196 -20.91 11.49 9.29
C SER A 196 -19.58 11.71 8.55
N GLY A 197 -18.67 10.74 8.68
CA GLY A 197 -17.43 10.63 7.91
C GLY A 197 -17.59 9.82 6.64
N PHE A 198 -16.47 9.51 5.99
CA PHE A 198 -16.44 8.78 4.73
C PHE A 198 -16.87 7.32 4.86
N PHE A 199 -16.35 6.62 5.87
CA PHE A 199 -16.63 5.20 6.09
C PHE A 199 -17.90 4.97 6.89
N ASP A 200 -18.30 3.69 6.95
CA ASP A 200 -19.45 3.25 7.72
C ASP A 200 -19.23 3.57 9.21
N LYS A 201 -20.29 4.00 9.88
CA LYS A 201 -20.25 4.33 11.31
C LYS A 201 -19.64 3.19 12.14
N ASP A 202 -18.71 3.53 13.03
CA ASP A 202 -18.03 2.61 13.95
C ASP A 202 -17.32 1.42 13.27
N SER A 203 -16.99 1.54 11.97
CA SER A 203 -16.30 0.47 11.23
C SER A 203 -14.78 0.60 11.20
N PHE A 204 -14.23 1.79 11.46
CA PHE A 204 -12.80 2.04 11.38
C PHE A 204 -12.06 1.53 12.61
N VAL A 205 -11.04 0.71 12.40
CA VAL A 205 -10.17 0.14 13.42
C VAL A 205 -8.74 0.53 13.10
N GLU A 206 -8.20 1.46 13.88
CA GLU A 206 -6.82 1.91 13.75
C GLU A 206 -5.85 0.84 14.24
N SER A 207 -4.75 0.65 13.51
CA SER A 207 -3.63 -0.21 13.88
C SER A 207 -2.32 0.58 13.92
N LEU A 208 -1.35 0.13 14.73
CA LEU A 208 -0.04 0.78 14.85
C LEU A 208 -0.14 2.25 15.33
N SER A 209 -1.17 2.56 16.13
CA SER A 209 -1.55 3.94 16.51
C SER A 209 -0.49 4.69 17.33
N ALA A 210 0.36 3.97 18.06
CA ALA A 210 1.36 4.59 18.93
C ALA A 210 2.69 4.89 18.20
N TRP A 211 2.93 4.28 17.04
CA TRP A 211 4.14 4.45 16.22
C TRP A 211 3.89 5.33 15.00
N ALA A 212 4.87 6.17 14.65
CA ALA A 212 4.86 7.04 13.46
C ALA A 212 3.52 7.77 13.26
N LYS A 213 3.16 8.61 14.23
CA LYS A 213 1.83 9.23 14.35
C LYS A 213 1.49 10.23 13.24
N THR A 214 2.45 10.60 12.38
CA THR A 214 2.21 11.44 11.20
C THR A 214 1.40 10.72 10.11
N VAL A 215 1.25 9.39 10.20
CA VAL A 215 0.35 8.60 9.36
C VAL A 215 -0.54 7.70 10.21
N VAL A 216 -1.81 7.64 9.86
CA VAL A 216 -2.82 6.79 10.49
C VAL A 216 -3.16 5.68 9.51
N VAL A 217 -3.11 4.44 10.00
CA VAL A 217 -3.39 3.24 9.19
C VAL A 217 -4.38 2.35 9.90
N GLY A 218 -5.26 1.69 9.15
CA GLY A 218 -6.27 0.84 9.75
C GLY A 218 -7.18 0.18 8.72
N ARG A 219 -8.23 -0.46 9.21
CA ARG A 219 -9.26 -1.10 8.38
C ARG A 219 -10.58 -0.38 8.59
N GLY A 220 -11.37 -0.24 7.54
CA GLY A 220 -12.71 0.35 7.60
C GLY A 220 -13.68 -0.39 6.68
N ARG A 221 -14.92 0.06 6.63
CA ARG A 221 -15.91 -0.43 5.66
C ARG A 221 -16.53 0.72 4.88
N LEU A 222 -16.70 0.51 3.58
CA LEU A 222 -17.43 1.41 2.69
C LEU A 222 -18.64 0.68 2.13
N GLY A 223 -19.82 0.99 2.68
CA GLY A 223 -21.06 0.30 2.33
C GLY A 223 -21.00 -1.21 2.58
N GLY A 224 -20.38 -1.61 3.69
CA GLY A 224 -20.17 -3.00 4.08
C GLY A 224 -18.89 -3.63 3.55
N ILE A 225 -18.29 -3.08 2.48
CA ILE A 225 -17.08 -3.63 1.84
C ILE A 225 -15.86 -3.31 2.71
N PRO A 226 -15.10 -4.32 3.20
CA PRO A 226 -13.90 -4.08 3.99
C PRO A 226 -12.76 -3.52 3.12
N VAL A 227 -12.04 -2.53 3.65
CA VAL A 227 -10.91 -1.88 2.98
C VAL A 227 -9.78 -1.57 3.95
N GLY A 228 -8.55 -1.60 3.46
CA GLY A 228 -7.39 -1.00 4.11
C GLY A 228 -7.39 0.52 3.91
N VAL A 229 -6.88 1.25 4.89
CA VAL A 229 -6.89 2.72 4.89
C VAL A 229 -5.53 3.25 5.32
N VAL A 230 -5.02 4.22 4.57
CA VAL A 230 -3.91 5.08 4.94
C VAL A 230 -4.37 6.53 4.85
N VAL A 231 -4.22 7.30 5.92
CA VAL A 231 -4.54 8.74 5.94
C VAL A 231 -3.43 9.52 6.65
N THR A 232 -3.12 10.69 6.11
CA THR A 232 -2.10 11.58 6.66
C THR A 232 -2.61 12.36 7.88
N GLU A 233 -1.78 12.49 8.92
CA GLU A 233 -2.05 13.42 10.03
C GLU A 233 -1.65 14.84 9.65
N VAL A 234 -2.49 15.80 10.05
CA VAL A 234 -2.35 17.21 9.65
C VAL A 234 -1.77 18.04 10.80
N ARG A 235 -1.96 17.60 12.05
CA ARG A 235 -1.39 18.25 13.23
C ARG A 235 0.09 17.90 13.36
N THR A 236 0.86 18.79 13.97
CA THR A 236 2.20 18.43 14.47
C THR A 236 2.05 17.37 15.54
N VAL A 237 2.83 16.30 15.44
CA VAL A 237 2.85 15.20 16.40
C VAL A 237 4.16 15.16 17.16
N GLU A 238 4.13 14.56 18.33
CA GLU A 238 5.30 14.38 19.17
C GLU A 238 5.75 12.91 19.14
N LYS A 239 7.04 12.74 18.82
CA LYS A 239 7.75 11.46 18.90
C LYS A 239 8.65 11.48 20.12
N LEU A 240 8.32 10.64 21.10
CA LEU A 240 9.13 10.42 22.29
C LEU A 240 10.17 9.32 22.01
N THR A 241 11.44 9.65 22.15
CA THR A 241 12.53 8.67 22.22
C THR A 241 12.86 8.43 23.70
N PRO A 242 12.70 7.20 24.22
CA PRO A 242 13.02 6.90 25.62
C PRO A 242 14.53 7.04 25.88
N ALA A 243 14.89 7.37 27.12
CA ALA A 243 16.28 7.30 27.57
C ALA A 243 16.79 5.85 27.49
N ASP A 244 18.08 5.67 27.22
CA ASP A 244 18.74 4.38 27.25
C ASP A 244 19.28 4.11 28.66
N PRO A 245 18.70 3.16 29.42
CA PRO A 245 19.20 2.83 30.76
C PRO A 245 20.66 2.36 30.77
N ALA A 246 21.16 1.82 29.65
CA ALA A 246 22.54 1.38 29.52
C ALA A 246 23.53 2.57 29.46
N SER A 247 23.06 3.73 29.03
CA SER A 247 23.83 4.95 28.84
C SER A 247 23.33 6.07 29.76
N PRO A 248 23.95 6.26 30.94
CA PRO A 248 23.46 7.18 31.99
C PRO A 248 23.40 8.65 31.59
N THR A 249 24.06 9.05 30.50
CA THR A 249 24.06 10.43 29.99
C THR A 249 22.85 10.73 29.11
N THR A 250 22.09 9.71 28.73
CA THR A 250 20.89 9.88 27.88
C THR A 250 19.69 10.27 28.72
N GLN A 251 18.83 11.08 28.13
CA GLN A 251 17.56 11.50 28.70
C GLN A 251 16.46 11.33 27.67
N GLU A 252 15.22 11.25 28.14
CA GLU A 252 14.07 11.22 27.25
C GLU A 252 14.07 12.48 26.37
N HIS A 253 13.85 12.29 25.07
CA HIS A 253 13.88 13.37 24.11
C HIS A 253 12.62 13.33 23.24
N THR A 254 11.88 14.43 23.21
CA THR A 254 10.71 14.59 22.36
C THR A 254 11.06 15.39 21.11
N VAL A 255 10.80 14.80 19.94
CA VAL A 255 10.94 15.47 18.64
C VAL A 255 9.55 15.81 18.12
N GLN A 256 9.36 17.05 17.66
CA GLN A 256 8.17 17.42 16.92
C GLN A 256 8.31 17.00 15.45
N GLN A 257 7.31 16.31 14.94
CA GLN A 257 7.19 15.95 13.54
C GLN A 257 6.01 16.72 12.95
N ALA A 258 6.27 17.47 11.88
CA ALA A 258 5.21 18.21 11.19
C ALA A 258 4.19 17.24 10.58
N GLY A 259 2.91 17.61 10.62
CA GLY A 259 1.89 16.94 9.81
C GLY A 259 2.17 17.10 8.31
N GLN A 260 1.48 16.31 7.48
CA GLN A 260 1.62 16.36 6.02
C GLN A 260 3.02 16.04 5.47
N VAL A 261 3.89 15.38 6.25
CA VAL A 261 5.27 15.04 5.85
C VAL A 261 5.56 13.57 6.14
N TRP A 262 6.19 12.88 5.17
CA TRP A 262 6.76 11.55 5.41
C TRP A 262 8.17 11.64 6.02
N PHE A 263 8.28 11.17 7.25
CA PHE A 263 9.51 10.85 7.97
C PHE A 263 9.89 9.36 7.77
N PRO A 264 11.13 8.94 8.09
CA PRO A 264 11.54 7.53 7.96
C PRO A 264 10.56 6.53 8.57
N ASP A 265 10.09 6.80 9.78
CA ASP A 265 9.16 5.94 10.50
C ASP A 265 7.78 5.88 9.83
N SER A 266 7.24 7.00 9.38
CA SER A 266 5.94 7.07 8.70
C SER A 266 5.97 6.51 7.29
N ALA A 267 7.08 6.64 6.56
CA ALA A 267 7.27 5.97 5.28
C ALA A 267 7.31 4.45 5.48
N HIS A 268 8.05 3.97 6.48
CA HIS A 268 8.11 2.54 6.81
C HIS A 268 6.76 2.00 7.29
N LYS A 269 6.03 2.76 8.12
CA LYS A 269 4.67 2.41 8.56
C LYS A 269 3.70 2.33 7.39
N THR A 270 3.80 3.25 6.44
CA THR A 270 2.98 3.25 5.22
C THR A 270 3.26 2.00 4.37
N ALA A 271 4.54 1.71 4.08
CA ALA A 271 4.93 0.53 3.32
C ALA A 271 4.55 -0.79 4.03
N THR A 272 4.68 -0.84 5.36
CA THR A 272 4.24 -1.99 6.17
C THR A 272 2.73 -2.20 6.07
N ALA A 273 1.93 -1.13 6.22
CA ALA A 273 0.49 -1.23 6.08
C ALA A 273 0.06 -1.70 4.68
N ILE A 274 0.69 -1.18 3.63
CA ILE A 274 0.42 -1.60 2.24
C ILE A 274 0.67 -3.11 2.08
N ARG A 275 1.82 -3.63 2.52
CA ARG A 275 2.12 -5.06 2.47
C ARG A 275 1.15 -5.90 3.31
N ASP A 276 0.79 -5.43 4.51
CA ASP A 276 -0.16 -6.12 5.37
C ASP A 276 -1.54 -6.23 4.72
N PHE A 277 -2.04 -5.15 4.10
CA PHE A 277 -3.34 -5.14 3.42
C PHE A 277 -3.35 -5.97 2.14
N GLN A 278 -2.24 -5.98 1.39
CA GLN A 278 -2.06 -6.87 0.24
C GLN A 278 -2.19 -8.34 0.66
N GLY A 279 -1.50 -8.75 1.73
CA GLY A 279 -1.60 -10.12 2.26
C GLY A 279 -2.96 -10.47 2.86
N GLU A 280 -3.86 -9.49 3.02
CA GLU A 280 -5.24 -9.67 3.47
C GLU A 280 -6.26 -9.65 2.31
N ASP A 281 -5.79 -9.53 1.07
CA ASP A 281 -6.61 -9.37 -0.13
C ASP A 281 -7.59 -8.17 -0.04
N LEU A 282 -7.23 -7.12 0.72
CA LEU A 282 -8.08 -5.93 0.89
C LEU A 282 -7.87 -4.91 -0.24
N PRO A 283 -8.91 -4.19 -0.69
CA PRO A 283 -8.76 -2.95 -1.43
C PRO A 283 -8.16 -1.86 -0.52
N LEU A 284 -7.47 -0.88 -1.11
CA LEU A 284 -6.79 0.18 -0.36
C LEU A 284 -7.34 1.56 -0.69
N PHE A 285 -7.60 2.36 0.34
CA PHE A 285 -7.83 3.80 0.23
C PHE A 285 -6.67 4.57 0.84
N ILE A 286 -6.07 5.46 0.04
CA ILE A 286 -5.05 6.41 0.48
C ILE A 286 -5.66 7.81 0.41
N PHE A 287 -5.98 8.39 1.57
CA PHE A 287 -6.40 9.78 1.70
C PHE A 287 -5.14 10.66 1.75
N ALA A 288 -4.70 11.09 0.57
CA ALA A 288 -3.39 11.69 0.36
C ALA A 288 -3.38 13.18 0.73
N ASN A 289 -2.50 13.54 1.69
CA ASN A 289 -2.30 14.92 2.10
C ASN A 289 -0.83 15.17 2.52
N TRP A 290 0.12 14.91 1.61
CA TRP A 290 1.55 15.05 1.85
C TRP A 290 2.20 16.13 0.99
N ARG A 291 2.94 17.02 1.64
CA ARG A 291 3.79 18.04 1.01
C ARG A 291 5.13 17.50 0.51
N GLY A 292 5.47 16.26 0.89
CA GLY A 292 6.71 15.61 0.50
C GLY A 292 7.28 14.74 1.61
N PHE A 293 8.52 14.30 1.38
CA PHE A 293 9.36 13.63 2.37
C PHE A 293 10.17 14.66 3.15
N SER A 294 10.52 14.34 4.40
CA SER A 294 11.48 15.15 5.15
C SER A 294 12.86 15.07 4.49
N GLY A 295 13.35 16.21 4.00
CA GLY A 295 14.66 16.34 3.38
C GLY A 295 15.77 16.80 4.33
N GLY A 296 15.51 16.83 5.64
CA GLY A 296 16.50 17.25 6.64
C GLY A 296 17.67 16.27 6.74
N GLN A 297 18.88 16.77 7.06
CA GLN A 297 20.09 15.94 7.15
C GLN A 297 19.90 14.71 8.06
N ARG A 298 19.21 14.88 9.20
CA ARG A 298 18.92 13.79 10.13
C ARG A 298 18.04 12.72 9.49
N ASP A 299 16.91 13.09 8.88
CA ASP A 299 15.99 12.13 8.30
C ASP A 299 16.57 11.43 7.06
N MET A 300 17.44 12.13 6.32
CA MET A 300 18.24 11.52 5.25
C MET A 300 19.25 10.51 5.79
N PHE A 301 19.91 10.81 6.92
CA PHE A 301 20.80 9.88 7.61
C PHE A 301 20.02 8.68 8.19
N ASP A 302 18.83 8.93 8.74
CA ASP A 302 17.87 7.92 9.22
C ASP A 302 17.13 7.22 8.06
N GLU A 303 17.70 7.26 6.84
CA GLU A 303 17.38 6.40 5.71
C GLU A 303 15.99 6.58 5.10
N VAL A 304 15.40 7.79 5.20
CA VAL A 304 14.06 8.10 4.64
C VAL A 304 13.88 7.64 3.19
N LEU A 305 14.95 7.69 2.38
CA LEU A 305 14.91 7.29 0.97
C LEU A 305 14.67 5.77 0.79
N LYS A 306 15.22 4.93 1.68
CA LYS A 306 14.99 3.47 1.63
C LYS A 306 13.50 3.18 1.87
N PHE A 307 12.93 3.78 2.91
CA PHE A 307 11.51 3.58 3.26
C PHE A 307 10.55 4.21 2.25
N GLY A 308 10.94 5.31 1.60
CA GLY A 308 10.19 5.87 0.48
C GLY A 308 10.12 4.91 -0.71
N ALA A 309 11.20 4.19 -1.02
CA ALA A 309 11.22 3.16 -2.06
C ALA A 309 10.34 1.96 -1.69
N GLU A 310 10.30 1.55 -0.42
CA GLU A 310 9.43 0.45 0.04
C GLU A 310 7.93 0.70 -0.21
N ILE A 311 7.49 1.97 -0.24
CA ILE A 311 6.10 2.33 -0.60
C ILE A 311 5.83 1.94 -2.06
N VAL A 312 6.77 2.26 -2.96
CA VAL A 312 6.68 1.91 -4.39
C VAL A 312 6.69 0.40 -4.55
N ASP A 313 7.62 -0.31 -3.90
CA ASP A 313 7.69 -1.77 -3.95
C ASP A 313 6.39 -2.43 -3.47
N GLY A 314 5.77 -1.89 -2.41
CA GLY A 314 4.49 -2.36 -1.91
C GLY A 314 3.34 -2.17 -2.91
N LEU A 315 3.30 -1.02 -3.59
CA LEU A 315 2.24 -0.70 -4.57
C LEU A 315 2.39 -1.44 -5.89
N VAL A 316 3.63 -1.66 -6.37
CA VAL A 316 3.92 -2.49 -7.54
C VAL A 316 3.38 -3.91 -7.35
N ASN A 317 3.53 -4.48 -6.15
CA ASN A 317 3.08 -5.84 -5.85
C ASN A 317 1.59 -5.92 -5.43
N TYR A 318 0.88 -4.80 -5.37
CA TYR A 318 -0.51 -4.77 -4.95
C TYR A 318 -1.44 -5.38 -6.01
N THR A 319 -2.37 -6.24 -5.60
CA THR A 319 -3.21 -7.02 -6.52
C THR A 319 -4.70 -6.66 -6.45
N GLN A 320 -5.10 -5.85 -5.47
CA GLN A 320 -6.47 -5.36 -5.30
C GLN A 320 -6.60 -3.89 -5.73
N PRO A 321 -7.82 -3.36 -5.96
CA PRO A 321 -8.00 -1.96 -6.31
C PRO A 321 -7.43 -1.01 -5.25
N VAL A 322 -6.68 0.01 -5.70
CA VAL A 322 -6.11 1.07 -4.87
C VAL A 322 -6.67 2.41 -5.31
N PHE A 323 -7.27 3.14 -4.38
CA PHE A 323 -7.82 4.47 -4.59
C PHE A 323 -6.98 5.51 -3.86
N VAL A 324 -6.30 6.37 -4.60
CA VAL A 324 -5.62 7.55 -4.05
C VAL A 324 -6.56 8.73 -4.21
N TYR A 325 -6.97 9.35 -3.11
CA TYR A 325 -7.88 10.48 -3.12
C TYR A 325 -7.28 11.65 -2.35
N ILE A 326 -7.19 12.82 -2.99
CA ILE A 326 -6.75 14.08 -2.36
C ILE A 326 -7.99 14.79 -1.79
N PRO A 327 -8.20 14.83 -0.46
CA PRO A 327 -9.40 15.42 0.15
C PRO A 327 -9.47 16.96 0.03
N PRO A 328 -10.58 17.61 0.46
CA PRO A 328 -10.66 19.06 0.45
C PRO A 328 -9.55 19.72 1.26
N PHE A 329 -8.95 20.77 0.70
CA PHE A 329 -7.81 21.50 1.26
C PHE A 329 -6.54 20.67 1.47
N ALA A 330 -6.53 19.40 1.05
CA ALA A 330 -5.33 18.58 1.06
C ALA A 330 -4.44 18.89 -0.14
N GLU A 331 -3.18 18.54 -0.01
CA GLU A 331 -2.21 18.69 -1.07
C GLU A 331 -1.30 17.47 -1.22
N LEU A 332 -0.95 17.17 -2.47
CA LEU A 332 0.00 16.12 -2.81
C LEU A 332 1.13 16.70 -3.65
N ARG A 333 2.34 16.74 -3.11
CA ARG A 333 3.45 17.51 -3.70
C ARG A 333 4.71 16.67 -3.93
N GLY A 334 5.45 17.03 -4.97
CA GLY A 334 6.82 16.59 -5.21
C GLY A 334 7.00 15.07 -5.11
N GLY A 335 7.99 14.63 -4.32
CA GLY A 335 8.28 13.21 -4.14
C GLY A 335 7.12 12.40 -3.53
N ALA A 336 6.21 13.03 -2.78
CA ALA A 336 5.07 12.32 -2.24
C ALA A 336 4.07 11.90 -3.32
N TRP A 337 3.90 12.71 -4.38
CA TRP A 337 3.12 12.31 -5.56
C TRP A 337 3.77 11.11 -6.24
N VAL A 338 5.09 11.17 -6.47
CA VAL A 338 5.84 10.18 -7.24
C VAL A 338 5.65 8.77 -6.69
N VAL A 339 5.63 8.59 -5.36
CA VAL A 339 5.55 7.26 -4.74
C VAL A 339 4.14 6.68 -4.63
N VAL A 340 3.10 7.43 -4.99
CA VAL A 340 1.69 6.95 -5.01
C VAL A 340 1.01 7.21 -6.37
N ASP A 341 1.79 7.51 -7.41
CA ASP A 341 1.25 7.77 -8.73
C ASP A 341 0.63 6.49 -9.33
N PRO A 342 -0.54 6.56 -10.01
CA PRO A 342 -1.18 5.38 -10.58
C PRO A 342 -0.31 4.63 -11.59
N THR A 343 0.65 5.28 -12.24
CA THR A 343 1.55 4.62 -13.20
C THR A 343 2.49 3.60 -12.55
N ILE A 344 2.64 3.60 -11.23
CA ILE A 344 3.37 2.55 -10.50
C ILE A 344 2.72 1.19 -10.73
N ASN A 345 1.38 1.15 -10.72
CA ASN A 345 0.59 -0.05 -10.97
C ASN A 345 -0.75 0.34 -11.62
N SER A 346 -0.69 0.66 -12.92
CA SER A 346 -1.82 1.19 -13.70
C SER A 346 -3.00 0.24 -13.79
N ASP A 347 -2.78 -1.04 -13.51
CA ASP A 347 -3.77 -2.09 -13.59
C ASP A 347 -4.75 -2.03 -12.40
N VAL A 348 -4.29 -1.56 -11.23
CA VAL A 348 -5.08 -1.56 -9.99
C VAL A 348 -5.25 -0.19 -9.34
N MET A 349 -4.37 0.76 -9.62
CA MET A 349 -4.36 2.08 -8.99
C MET A 349 -5.18 3.12 -9.78
N GLU A 350 -5.94 3.93 -9.05
CA GLU A 350 -6.67 5.07 -9.59
C GLU A 350 -6.51 6.28 -8.65
N MET A 351 -6.26 7.46 -9.24
CA MET A 351 -6.12 8.71 -8.47
C MET A 351 -7.24 9.69 -8.77
N TYR A 352 -7.67 10.39 -7.71
CA TYR A 352 -8.80 11.32 -7.67
C TYR A 352 -8.45 12.52 -6.81
N ALA A 353 -9.10 13.64 -7.05
CA ALA A 353 -8.93 14.84 -6.23
C ALA A 353 -10.26 15.54 -5.97
N ASP A 354 -10.41 16.12 -4.77
CA ASP A 354 -11.49 17.05 -4.48
C ASP A 354 -11.30 18.37 -5.26
N PRO A 355 -12.36 19.10 -5.67
CA PRO A 355 -12.24 20.43 -6.28
C PRO A 355 -11.35 21.43 -5.53
N GLN A 356 -11.24 21.29 -4.21
CA GLN A 356 -10.43 22.14 -3.33
C GLN A 356 -9.03 21.56 -3.05
N GLY A 357 -8.71 20.36 -3.54
CA GLY A 357 -7.39 19.76 -3.44
C GLY A 357 -6.33 20.54 -4.23
N ARG A 358 -5.06 20.29 -3.94
CA ARG A 358 -3.91 20.84 -4.67
C ARG A 358 -2.86 19.79 -4.97
N GLY A 359 -2.07 20.00 -6.02
CA GLY A 359 -0.96 19.12 -6.31
C GLY A 359 -0.07 19.65 -7.42
N GLY A 360 1.22 19.40 -7.26
CA GLY A 360 2.26 19.97 -8.10
C GLY A 360 3.64 19.58 -7.61
N VAL A 361 4.69 20.00 -8.34
CA VAL A 361 6.07 19.60 -8.00
C VAL A 361 6.56 20.28 -6.72
N LEU A 362 6.22 21.56 -6.54
CA LEU A 362 6.59 22.37 -5.38
C LEU A 362 5.36 23.11 -4.86
N GLU A 363 5.43 23.63 -3.64
CA GLU A 363 4.47 24.63 -3.18
C GLU A 363 4.58 25.91 -4.04
N PRO A 364 3.47 26.66 -4.23
CA PRO A 364 3.47 27.87 -5.05
C PRO A 364 4.54 28.89 -4.64
N ALA A 365 4.77 29.07 -3.34
CA ALA A 365 5.80 29.99 -2.85
C ALA A 365 7.20 29.59 -3.34
N GLY A 366 7.57 28.31 -3.20
CA GLY A 366 8.85 27.78 -3.68
C GLY A 366 8.98 27.80 -5.21
N LEU A 367 7.88 27.58 -5.94
CA LEU A 367 7.86 27.69 -7.40
C LEU A 367 8.22 29.12 -7.86
N ILE A 368 7.65 30.14 -7.23
CA ILE A 368 7.87 31.55 -7.58
C ILE A 368 9.29 31.99 -7.26
N GLU A 369 9.88 31.54 -6.16
CA GLU A 369 11.30 31.79 -5.84
C GLU A 369 12.27 31.24 -6.91
N ILE A 370 11.88 30.16 -7.59
CA ILE A 370 12.72 29.55 -8.63
C ILE A 370 12.43 30.15 -10.00
N LYS A 371 11.15 30.19 -10.41
CA LYS A 371 10.72 30.48 -11.79
C LYS A 371 10.28 31.93 -12.02
N TYR A 372 9.85 32.65 -10.99
CA TYR A 372 9.28 34.00 -11.12
C TYR A 372 9.93 34.97 -10.12
N ARG A 373 11.27 35.04 -10.19
CA ARG A 373 12.12 35.85 -9.31
C ARG A 373 11.84 37.35 -9.42
N LYS A 374 12.41 38.12 -8.49
CA LYS A 374 12.28 39.59 -8.40
C LYS A 374 12.29 40.33 -9.76
N PRO A 375 13.20 40.05 -10.73
CA PRO A 375 13.16 40.74 -12.02
C PRO A 375 11.87 40.54 -12.81
N ALA A 376 11.29 39.33 -12.79
CA ALA A 376 10.02 39.03 -13.48
C ALA A 376 8.81 39.65 -12.76
N LEU A 377 8.85 39.68 -11.42
CA LEU A 377 7.86 40.40 -10.61
C LEU A 377 7.84 41.89 -10.95
N LEU A 378 9.01 42.52 -10.99
CA LEU A 378 9.14 43.93 -11.36
C LEU A 378 8.70 44.15 -12.81
N ALA A 379 9.12 43.33 -13.77
CA ALA A 379 8.65 43.43 -15.16
C ALA A 379 7.12 43.37 -15.27
N SER A 380 6.46 42.58 -14.41
CA SER A 380 4.99 42.53 -14.33
C SER A 380 4.40 43.81 -13.73
N ALA A 381 5.06 44.35 -12.71
CA ALA A 381 4.67 45.61 -12.10
C ALA A 381 4.79 46.77 -13.09
N HIS A 382 5.88 46.87 -13.82
CA HIS A 382 6.08 47.86 -14.89
C HIS A 382 5.09 47.71 -16.06
N ARG A 383 4.50 46.53 -16.25
CA ARG A 383 3.48 46.29 -17.29
C ARG A 383 2.07 46.72 -16.87
N VAL A 384 1.74 46.64 -15.58
CA VAL A 384 0.34 46.74 -15.10
C VAL A 384 0.12 47.95 -14.19
N ASP A 385 1.13 48.36 -13.40
CA ASP A 385 0.99 49.48 -12.48
C ASP A 385 1.02 50.82 -13.22
N THR A 386 -0.08 51.57 -13.10
CA THR A 386 -0.24 52.85 -13.79
C THR A 386 0.77 53.92 -13.37
N VAL A 387 1.32 53.84 -12.15
CA VAL A 387 2.31 54.80 -11.66
C VAL A 387 3.68 54.48 -12.25
N LEU A 388 4.11 53.21 -12.23
CA LEU A 388 5.33 52.78 -12.88
C LEU A 388 5.30 53.04 -14.39
N LEU A 389 4.20 52.74 -15.08
CA LEU A 389 4.04 53.05 -16.50
C LEU A 389 4.25 54.54 -16.82
N ARG A 390 3.72 55.44 -15.98
CA ARG A 390 3.93 56.89 -16.13
C ARG A 390 5.37 57.27 -15.87
N LEU A 391 5.98 56.75 -14.80
CA LEU A 391 7.37 57.04 -14.46
C LEU A 391 8.35 56.52 -15.53
N ASP A 392 8.09 55.35 -16.11
CA ASP A 392 8.87 54.78 -17.21
C ASP A 392 8.73 55.63 -18.48
N ALA A 393 7.51 56.07 -18.81
CA ALA A 393 7.28 56.97 -19.93
C ALA A 393 8.02 58.31 -19.74
N THR A 394 7.96 58.89 -18.53
CA THR A 394 8.74 60.09 -18.18
C THR A 394 10.24 59.82 -18.32
N LEU A 395 10.74 58.70 -17.78
CA LEU A 395 12.15 58.32 -17.86
C LEU A 395 12.64 58.14 -19.31
N ALA A 396 11.78 57.66 -20.20
CA ALA A 396 12.07 57.49 -21.63
C ALA A 396 12.15 58.82 -22.39
N THR A 397 11.46 59.86 -21.92
CA THR A 397 11.49 61.20 -22.53
C THR A 397 12.64 62.08 -22.05
N LEU A 398 13.28 61.75 -20.92
CA LEU A 398 14.37 62.53 -20.32
C LEU A 398 15.73 62.23 -20.97
N ALA A 399 16.52 63.27 -21.22
CA ALA A 399 17.90 63.17 -21.70
C ALA A 399 18.82 62.54 -20.63
N ALA A 400 20.00 62.06 -21.04
CA ALA A 400 20.92 61.32 -20.17
C ALA A 400 21.56 62.19 -19.06
N ASP A 401 21.63 63.50 -19.28
CA ASP A 401 22.25 64.54 -18.45
C ASP A 401 21.22 65.34 -17.62
N ASP A 402 19.94 64.97 -17.68
CA ASP A 402 18.87 65.65 -16.95
C ASP A 402 18.95 65.38 -15.43
N VAL A 403 18.97 66.44 -14.62
CA VAL A 403 19.03 66.39 -13.15
C VAL A 403 17.81 65.67 -12.56
N THR A 404 16.65 65.76 -13.21
CA THR A 404 15.38 65.14 -12.76
C THR A 404 15.36 63.62 -12.98
N ARG A 405 16.25 63.09 -13.83
CA ARG A 405 16.36 61.64 -14.10
C ARG A 405 16.66 60.84 -12.83
N SER A 406 17.51 61.40 -11.95
CA SER A 406 17.85 60.78 -10.67
C SER A 406 16.63 60.66 -9.75
N ASP A 407 15.79 61.69 -9.70
CA ASP A 407 14.58 61.72 -8.89
C ASP A 407 13.53 60.72 -9.41
N VAL A 408 13.34 60.66 -10.74
CA VAL A 408 12.42 59.67 -11.36
C VAL A 408 12.89 58.24 -11.09
N LEU A 409 14.18 57.95 -11.20
CA LEU A 409 14.73 56.63 -10.86
C LEU A 409 14.56 56.28 -9.38
N ARG A 410 14.68 57.27 -8.49
CA ARG A 410 14.41 57.09 -7.06
C ARG A 410 12.93 56.77 -6.81
N ASP A 411 12.02 57.50 -7.46
CA ASP A 411 10.58 57.30 -7.31
C ASP A 411 10.13 55.95 -7.87
N ILE A 412 10.73 55.49 -8.99
CA ILE A 412 10.55 54.13 -9.52
C ILE A 412 10.94 53.10 -8.46
N ARG A 413 12.17 53.19 -7.91
CA ARG A 413 12.65 52.24 -6.89
C ARG A 413 11.77 52.23 -5.64
N LEU A 414 11.26 53.39 -5.22
CA LEU A 414 10.34 53.49 -4.08
C LEU A 414 9.01 52.80 -4.39
N ARG A 415 8.47 52.97 -5.60
CA ARG A 415 7.23 52.31 -6.03
C ARG A 415 7.42 50.81 -6.19
N GLU A 416 8.51 50.36 -6.82
CA GLU A 416 8.90 48.95 -6.93
C GLU A 416 8.95 48.26 -5.55
N SER A 417 9.64 48.88 -4.58
CA SER A 417 9.76 48.34 -3.22
C SER A 417 8.40 48.20 -2.53
N LYS A 418 7.51 49.19 -2.69
CA LYS A 418 6.13 49.14 -2.15
C LYS A 418 5.26 48.08 -2.81
N LEU A 419 5.44 47.84 -4.11
CA LEU A 419 4.64 46.89 -4.88
C LEU A 419 5.14 45.44 -4.75
N LEU A 420 6.41 45.24 -4.40
CA LEU A 420 6.99 43.90 -4.38
C LEU A 420 6.20 42.89 -3.53
N PRO A 421 5.72 43.19 -2.30
CA PRO A 421 4.95 42.22 -1.51
C PRO A 421 3.65 41.78 -2.17
N ILE A 422 2.88 42.71 -2.77
CA ILE A 422 1.61 42.37 -3.43
C ILE A 422 1.85 41.61 -4.74
N PHE A 423 2.88 41.96 -5.50
CA PHE A 423 3.25 41.21 -6.70
C PHE A 423 3.75 39.81 -6.38
N THR A 424 4.45 39.62 -5.26
CA THR A 424 4.78 38.27 -4.76
C THR A 424 3.51 37.49 -4.47
N GLN A 425 2.51 38.07 -3.78
CA GLN A 425 1.24 37.39 -3.52
C GLN A 425 0.46 37.05 -4.81
N ILE A 426 0.42 37.96 -5.78
CA ILE A 426 -0.20 37.72 -7.09
C ILE A 426 0.53 36.58 -7.81
N ALA A 427 1.86 36.57 -7.80
CA ALA A 427 2.65 35.52 -8.41
C ALA A 427 2.43 34.18 -7.70
N THR A 428 2.36 34.15 -6.37
CA THR A 428 2.03 32.93 -5.60
C THR A 428 0.64 32.40 -5.98
N HIS A 429 -0.37 33.28 -6.11
CA HIS A 429 -1.69 32.86 -6.57
C HIS A 429 -1.66 32.35 -8.02
N PHE A 430 -0.92 33.02 -8.90
CA PHE A 430 -0.68 32.54 -10.26
C PHE A 430 -0.02 31.15 -10.28
N GLY A 431 0.91 30.89 -9.37
CA GLY A 431 1.48 29.56 -9.13
C GLY A 431 0.40 28.55 -8.70
N ASP A 432 -0.43 28.88 -7.70
CA ASP A 432 -1.50 28.01 -7.20
C ASP A 432 -2.53 27.62 -8.27
N LEU A 433 -2.80 28.49 -9.25
CA LEU A 433 -3.70 28.18 -10.37
C LEU A 433 -3.17 27.01 -11.25
N HIS A 434 -1.87 26.78 -11.27
CA HIS A 434 -1.26 25.62 -11.94
C HIS A 434 -1.41 24.33 -11.14
N ASP A 435 -1.77 24.40 -9.86
CA ASP A 435 -1.82 23.24 -8.98
C ASP A 435 -3.26 22.74 -8.74
N THR A 436 -4.19 23.19 -9.59
CA THR A 436 -5.62 22.91 -9.45
C THR A 436 -6.00 21.52 -9.99
N PRO A 437 -7.04 20.86 -9.41
CA PRO A 437 -7.57 19.59 -9.91
C PRO A 437 -8.05 19.67 -11.36
N GLY A 438 -8.52 20.84 -11.81
CA GLY A 438 -8.88 21.07 -13.20
C GLY A 438 -7.69 20.86 -14.16
N ARG A 439 -6.50 21.34 -13.79
CA ARG A 439 -5.29 21.07 -14.57
C ARG A 439 -4.87 19.60 -14.48
N MET A 440 -5.00 18.98 -13.31
CA MET A 440 -4.69 17.55 -13.14
C MET A 440 -5.53 16.69 -14.08
N LYS A 441 -6.86 16.92 -14.13
CA LYS A 441 -7.77 16.22 -15.04
C LYS A 441 -7.46 16.53 -16.50
N ALA A 442 -7.17 17.79 -16.85
CA ALA A 442 -6.79 18.18 -18.21
C ALA A 442 -5.42 17.63 -18.68
N LYS A 443 -4.62 17.07 -17.75
CA LYS A 443 -3.34 16.41 -18.04
C LYS A 443 -3.43 14.89 -17.84
N ASP A 444 -4.61 14.36 -17.62
CA ASP A 444 -4.89 12.92 -17.46
C ASP A 444 -4.06 12.25 -16.34
N VAL A 445 -3.67 13.01 -15.30
CA VAL A 445 -2.95 12.44 -14.13
C VAL A 445 -3.88 12.01 -12.99
N ILE A 446 -5.14 12.43 -13.04
CA ILE A 446 -6.22 11.92 -12.18
C ILE A 446 -7.39 11.52 -13.07
N ARG A 447 -8.16 10.52 -12.64
CA ARG A 447 -9.33 10.05 -13.37
C ARG A 447 -10.47 11.05 -13.32
N GLU A 448 -10.77 11.56 -12.12
CA GLU A 448 -11.91 12.45 -11.91
C GLU A 448 -11.71 13.41 -10.74
N VAL A 449 -12.38 14.56 -10.83
CA VAL A 449 -12.51 15.51 -9.72
C VAL A 449 -13.81 15.16 -8.99
N VAL A 450 -13.69 14.67 -7.76
CA VAL A 450 -14.81 14.11 -6.98
C VAL A 450 -15.06 14.97 -5.74
N PRO A 451 -16.18 15.70 -5.67
CA PRO A 451 -16.56 16.47 -4.49
C PRO A 451 -16.71 15.61 -3.24
N TRP A 452 -16.16 16.06 -2.11
CA TRP A 452 -16.14 15.31 -0.85
C TRP A 452 -17.51 14.88 -0.33
N ASP A 453 -18.52 15.74 -0.47
CA ASP A 453 -19.89 15.45 -0.04
C ASP A 453 -20.49 14.24 -0.75
N GLN A 454 -20.11 14.01 -2.02
CA GLN A 454 -20.58 12.88 -2.84
C GLN A 454 -19.57 11.72 -2.92
N ALA A 455 -18.38 11.89 -2.33
CA ALA A 455 -17.27 10.96 -2.47
C ALA A 455 -17.63 9.54 -1.99
N ARG A 456 -18.35 9.42 -0.86
CA ARG A 456 -18.78 8.11 -0.32
C ARG A 456 -19.55 7.29 -1.35
N THR A 457 -20.61 7.86 -1.92
CA THR A 457 -21.47 7.18 -2.90
C THR A 457 -20.70 6.85 -4.17
N TYR A 458 -19.92 7.81 -4.68
CA TYR A 458 -19.06 7.60 -5.85
C TYR A 458 -18.10 6.42 -5.66
N PHE A 459 -17.31 6.44 -4.59
CA PHE A 459 -16.31 5.42 -4.33
C PHE A 459 -16.92 4.06 -3.98
N TYR A 460 -18.11 4.00 -3.38
CA TYR A 460 -18.81 2.73 -3.17
C TYR A 460 -19.10 2.03 -4.50
N TRP A 461 -19.74 2.74 -5.44
CA TRP A 461 -20.10 2.17 -6.74
C TRP A 461 -18.86 1.86 -7.57
N ARG A 462 -17.85 2.74 -7.54
CA ARG A 462 -16.58 2.49 -8.23
C ARG A 462 -15.85 1.28 -7.68
N LEU A 463 -15.72 1.17 -6.36
CA LEU A 463 -15.08 0.02 -5.71
C LEU A 463 -15.82 -1.28 -6.05
N LYS A 464 -17.15 -1.29 -5.95
CA LYS A 464 -17.97 -2.47 -6.23
C LYS A 464 -17.86 -2.93 -7.69
N ARG A 465 -17.82 -1.98 -8.63
CA ARG A 465 -17.52 -2.25 -10.03
C ARG A 465 -16.12 -2.83 -10.21
N ARG A 466 -15.09 -2.20 -9.65
CA ARG A 466 -13.70 -2.69 -9.79
C ARG A 466 -13.55 -4.09 -9.22
N LEU A 467 -14.11 -4.39 -8.05
CA LEU A 467 -14.12 -5.74 -7.50
C LEU A 467 -14.77 -6.76 -8.44
N SER A 468 -15.87 -6.39 -9.11
CA SER A 468 -16.57 -7.27 -10.07
C SER A 468 -15.76 -7.44 -11.36
N GLU A 469 -15.18 -6.36 -11.88
CA GLU A 469 -14.28 -6.41 -13.04
C GLU A 469 -13.07 -7.30 -12.76
N PHE A 470 -12.44 -7.18 -11.59
CA PHE A 470 -11.28 -7.99 -11.21
C PHE A 470 -11.61 -9.49 -11.20
N ARG A 471 -12.81 -9.86 -10.71
CA ARG A 471 -13.27 -11.26 -10.76
C ARG A 471 -13.35 -11.77 -12.20
N VAL A 472 -14.03 -11.01 -13.07
CA VAL A 472 -14.17 -11.39 -14.49
C VAL A 472 -12.81 -11.43 -15.18
N ARG A 473 -11.93 -10.46 -14.93
CA ARG A 473 -10.57 -10.43 -15.50
C ARG A 473 -9.74 -11.63 -15.05
N ARG A 474 -9.81 -12.01 -13.78
CA ARG A 474 -9.16 -13.23 -13.29
C ARG A 474 -9.67 -14.48 -14.02
N SER A 475 -10.99 -14.59 -14.20
CA SER A 475 -11.57 -15.69 -14.99
C SER A 475 -11.15 -15.64 -16.46
N ILE A 476 -10.99 -14.46 -17.06
CA ILE A 476 -10.45 -14.31 -18.42
C ILE A 476 -9.01 -14.84 -18.47
N LEU A 477 -8.15 -14.41 -17.54
CA LEU A 477 -6.75 -14.85 -17.47
C LEU A 477 -6.62 -16.36 -17.24
N GLU A 478 -7.48 -16.94 -16.39
CA GLU A 478 -7.55 -18.39 -16.18
C GLU A 478 -8.04 -19.13 -17.44
N ALA A 479 -8.94 -18.53 -18.22
CA ALA A 479 -9.45 -19.09 -19.46
C ALA A 479 -8.50 -18.90 -20.66
N SER A 480 -7.65 -17.86 -20.67
CA SER A 480 -6.73 -17.51 -21.76
C SER A 480 -5.28 -17.90 -21.49
N ASN A 481 -4.37 -17.78 -22.47
CA ASN A 481 -2.92 -17.87 -22.24
C ASN A 481 -2.28 -16.47 -22.18
N GLU A 482 -1.03 -16.38 -21.71
CA GLU A 482 -0.26 -15.13 -21.66
C GLU A 482 -0.15 -14.46 -23.05
N GLU A 483 -0.16 -15.24 -24.14
CA GLU A 483 -0.11 -14.69 -25.51
C GLU A 483 -1.41 -13.98 -25.93
N MET A 484 -2.55 -14.28 -25.31
CA MET A 484 -3.86 -13.66 -25.60
C MET A 484 -4.12 -12.42 -24.74
N HIS A 485 -3.79 -12.50 -23.44
CA HIS A 485 -3.92 -11.38 -22.50
C HIS A 485 -2.71 -11.33 -21.58
N THR A 486 -1.84 -10.33 -21.79
CA THR A 486 -0.62 -10.12 -20.98
C THR A 486 -0.82 -9.16 -19.81
N THR A 487 -1.78 -8.24 -19.89
CA THR A 487 -1.97 -7.13 -18.93
C THR A 487 -3.43 -6.94 -18.54
N PHE A 488 -3.69 -6.35 -17.36
CA PHE A 488 -5.08 -6.04 -16.99
C PHE A 488 -5.70 -5.04 -17.96
N ALA A 489 -4.93 -4.13 -18.55
CA ALA A 489 -5.42 -3.21 -19.60
C ALA A 489 -6.00 -3.95 -20.83
N SER A 490 -5.37 -5.04 -21.27
CA SER A 490 -5.90 -5.88 -22.37
C SER A 490 -7.21 -6.58 -21.98
N THR A 491 -7.28 -7.09 -20.75
CA THR A 491 -8.51 -7.71 -20.24
C THR A 491 -9.63 -6.66 -20.05
N GLU A 492 -9.31 -5.43 -19.66
CA GLU A 492 -10.27 -4.33 -19.54
C GLU A 492 -10.87 -3.96 -20.90
N ALA A 493 -10.03 -3.82 -21.93
CA ALA A 493 -10.50 -3.55 -23.29
C ALA A 493 -11.44 -4.64 -23.80
N THR A 494 -11.17 -5.90 -23.43
CA THR A 494 -12.00 -7.05 -23.80
C THR A 494 -13.36 -7.01 -23.11
N VAL A 495 -13.39 -6.78 -21.80
CA VAL A 495 -14.65 -6.62 -21.04
C VAL A 495 -15.44 -5.41 -21.54
N ALA A 496 -14.78 -4.29 -21.83
CA ALA A 496 -15.41 -3.11 -22.39
C ALA A 496 -16.00 -3.37 -23.80
N ALA A 497 -15.32 -4.16 -24.63
CA ALA A 497 -15.84 -4.58 -25.93
C ALA A 497 -17.08 -5.48 -25.79
N TRP A 498 -17.07 -6.39 -24.82
CA TRP A 498 -18.23 -7.24 -24.51
C TRP A 498 -19.43 -6.41 -24.04
N TYR A 499 -19.22 -5.43 -23.18
CA TYR A 499 -20.26 -4.50 -22.74
C TYR A 499 -20.85 -3.73 -23.93
N LYS A 500 -20.00 -3.11 -24.78
CA LYS A 500 -20.46 -2.37 -25.95
C LYS A 500 -21.20 -3.25 -26.97
N ALA A 501 -20.85 -4.52 -27.07
CA ALA A 501 -21.52 -5.46 -27.96
C ALA A 501 -22.96 -5.78 -27.51
N GLN A 502 -23.22 -5.88 -26.21
CA GLN A 502 -24.57 -6.10 -25.67
C GLN A 502 -25.35 -4.81 -25.45
N GLN A 503 -24.68 -3.74 -25.08
CA GLN A 503 -25.26 -2.41 -24.86
C GLN A 503 -24.59 -1.35 -25.74
N PRO A 504 -24.93 -1.27 -27.04
CA PRO A 504 -24.33 -0.29 -27.96
C PRO A 504 -24.55 1.16 -27.54
N ALA A 505 -25.66 1.45 -26.85
CA ALA A 505 -25.99 2.77 -26.31
C ALA A 505 -25.53 2.97 -24.85
N GLY A 506 -24.91 1.96 -24.23
CA GLY A 506 -24.46 2.00 -22.85
C GLY A 506 -23.18 2.81 -22.67
N ASP A 507 -23.12 3.61 -21.61
CA ASP A 507 -21.91 4.34 -21.24
C ASP A 507 -21.01 3.47 -20.34
N TRP A 508 -19.78 3.19 -20.80
CA TRP A 508 -18.78 2.44 -20.01
C TRP A 508 -18.26 3.26 -18.82
N ALA A 509 -18.37 4.59 -18.84
CA ALA A 509 -17.95 5.42 -17.72
C ALA A 509 -18.92 5.31 -16.52
N ASN A 510 -20.18 4.96 -16.75
CA ASN A 510 -21.18 4.83 -15.69
C ASN A 510 -20.98 3.55 -14.86
N ASP A 511 -20.52 3.72 -13.62
CA ASP A 511 -20.16 2.59 -12.77
C ASP A 511 -21.36 1.69 -12.39
N GLN A 512 -22.55 2.27 -12.18
CA GLN A 512 -23.76 1.52 -11.83
C GLN A 512 -24.29 0.70 -13.01
N ALA A 513 -24.30 1.28 -14.22
CA ALA A 513 -24.78 0.59 -15.42
C ALA A 513 -23.89 -0.61 -15.76
N VAL A 514 -22.57 -0.43 -15.73
CA VAL A 514 -21.60 -1.52 -15.97
C VAL A 514 -21.71 -2.60 -14.88
N LEU A 515 -21.87 -2.19 -13.61
CA LEU A 515 -22.06 -3.15 -12.52
C LEU A 515 -23.34 -3.96 -12.69
N ALA A 516 -24.45 -3.33 -13.07
CA ALA A 516 -25.72 -4.01 -13.29
C ALA A 516 -25.58 -5.07 -14.40
N TRP A 517 -24.93 -4.71 -15.51
CA TRP A 517 -24.62 -5.62 -16.60
C TRP A 517 -23.76 -6.82 -16.17
N LEU A 518 -22.70 -6.58 -15.39
CA LEU A 518 -21.83 -7.66 -14.88
C LEU A 518 -22.58 -8.69 -14.04
N HIS A 519 -23.71 -8.30 -13.42
CA HIS A 519 -24.54 -9.20 -12.61
C HIS A 519 -25.70 -9.83 -13.40
N SER A 520 -26.31 -9.11 -14.34
CA SER A 520 -27.45 -9.62 -15.11
C SER A 520 -27.07 -10.66 -16.15
N ASP A 521 -25.90 -10.52 -16.77
CA ASP A 521 -25.50 -11.27 -17.96
C ASP A 521 -24.45 -12.36 -17.68
N ALA A 522 -24.56 -13.00 -16.51
CA ALA A 522 -23.62 -14.06 -16.09
C ALA A 522 -23.49 -15.21 -17.11
N ASP A 523 -24.61 -15.62 -17.73
CA ASP A 523 -24.60 -16.68 -18.76
C ASP A 523 -23.86 -16.26 -20.04
N PHE A 524 -23.97 -14.99 -20.43
CA PHE A 524 -23.23 -14.47 -21.58
C PHE A 524 -21.73 -14.44 -21.29
N LEU A 525 -21.34 -13.97 -20.10
CA LEU A 525 -19.95 -13.97 -19.66
C LEU A 525 -19.39 -15.40 -19.60
N ALA A 526 -20.15 -16.36 -19.04
CA ALA A 526 -19.75 -17.76 -18.99
C ALA A 526 -19.49 -18.35 -20.39
N LYS A 527 -20.38 -18.10 -21.36
CA LYS A 527 -20.21 -18.55 -22.75
C LYS A 527 -18.98 -17.92 -23.41
N ARG A 528 -18.71 -16.63 -23.16
CA ARG A 528 -17.52 -15.95 -23.69
C ARG A 528 -16.24 -16.53 -23.09
N LEU A 529 -16.23 -16.79 -21.80
CA LEU A 529 -15.11 -17.45 -21.10
C LEU A 529 -14.86 -18.86 -21.63
N GLU A 530 -15.92 -19.65 -21.87
CA GLU A 530 -15.80 -20.98 -22.47
C GLU A 530 -15.21 -20.92 -23.88
N SER A 531 -15.65 -19.97 -24.70
CA SER A 531 -15.08 -19.74 -26.03
C SER A 531 -13.60 -19.37 -25.99
N LEU A 532 -13.18 -18.52 -25.03
CA LEU A 532 -11.77 -18.18 -24.84
C LEU A 532 -10.96 -19.40 -24.40
N HIS A 533 -11.52 -20.22 -23.51
CA HIS A 533 -10.88 -21.45 -23.07
C HIS A 533 -10.68 -22.44 -24.22
N GLN A 534 -11.70 -22.65 -25.06
CA GLN A 534 -11.59 -23.50 -26.24
C GLN A 534 -10.52 -22.98 -27.21
N GLU A 535 -10.47 -21.67 -27.45
CA GLU A 535 -9.45 -21.05 -28.30
C GLU A 535 -8.04 -21.21 -27.72
N ARG A 536 -7.88 -21.03 -26.40
CA ARG A 536 -6.62 -21.28 -25.69
C ARG A 536 -6.13 -22.71 -25.91
N ILE A 537 -7.00 -23.70 -25.67
CA ILE A 537 -6.64 -25.11 -25.82
C ILE A 537 -6.26 -25.42 -27.28
N ALA A 538 -7.01 -24.90 -28.25
CA ALA A 538 -6.70 -25.09 -29.67
C ALA A 538 -5.32 -24.52 -30.06
N ARG A 539 -4.99 -23.33 -29.56
CA ARG A 539 -3.67 -22.71 -29.77
C ARG A 539 -2.55 -23.50 -29.09
N GLU A 540 -2.77 -23.97 -27.87
CA GLU A 540 -1.77 -24.74 -27.14
C GLU A 540 -1.49 -26.10 -27.79
N VAL A 541 -2.53 -26.79 -28.28
CA VAL A 541 -2.38 -28.00 -29.10
C VAL A 541 -1.59 -27.70 -30.38
N THR A 542 -1.85 -26.56 -31.03
CA THR A 542 -1.10 -26.14 -32.23
C THR A 542 0.36 -25.85 -31.89
N ARG A 543 0.62 -25.14 -30.77
CA ARG A 543 1.96 -24.78 -30.30
C ARG A 543 2.79 -26.01 -29.98
N LEU A 544 2.25 -26.93 -29.19
CA LEU A 544 2.89 -28.22 -28.88
C LEU A 544 3.07 -29.07 -30.14
N GLY A 545 2.08 -29.04 -31.05
CA GLY A 545 2.13 -29.73 -32.33
C GLY A 545 3.22 -29.24 -33.27
N LEU A 546 3.50 -27.95 -33.28
CA LEU A 546 4.60 -27.37 -34.06
C LEU A 546 5.97 -27.61 -33.43
N GLN A 547 6.05 -27.79 -32.10
CA GLN A 547 7.30 -28.13 -31.40
C GLN A 547 7.75 -29.57 -31.67
N ASP A 548 6.82 -30.53 -31.66
CA ASP A 548 7.08 -31.92 -32.04
C ASP A 548 5.89 -32.52 -32.81
N PRO A 549 5.93 -32.46 -34.15
CA PRO A 549 4.85 -32.98 -34.99
C PRO A 549 4.63 -34.48 -34.86
N GLN A 550 5.67 -35.27 -34.56
CA GLN A 550 5.53 -36.72 -34.45
C GLN A 550 4.84 -37.10 -33.13
N ALA A 551 5.25 -36.50 -32.02
CA ALA A 551 4.59 -36.69 -30.73
C ALA A 551 3.12 -36.23 -30.76
N ALA A 552 2.82 -35.15 -31.49
CA ALA A 552 1.46 -34.64 -31.64
C ALA A 552 0.54 -35.62 -32.37
N VAL A 553 1.01 -36.26 -33.45
CA VAL A 553 0.23 -37.29 -34.15
C VAL A 553 -0.06 -38.48 -33.23
N VAL A 554 0.94 -38.93 -32.47
CA VAL A 554 0.76 -40.00 -31.47
C VAL A 554 -0.24 -39.58 -30.38
N GLY A 555 -0.17 -38.35 -29.90
CA GLY A 555 -1.09 -37.80 -28.91
C GLY A 555 -2.54 -37.72 -29.41
N ILE A 556 -2.75 -37.26 -30.65
CA ILE A 556 -4.08 -37.23 -31.29
C ILE A 556 -4.67 -38.64 -31.41
N LEU A 557 -3.86 -39.64 -31.77
CA LEU A 557 -4.32 -41.03 -31.82
C LEU A 557 -4.74 -41.57 -30.44
N HIS A 558 -4.00 -41.22 -29.37
CA HIS A 558 -4.39 -41.56 -28.00
C HIS A 558 -5.71 -40.87 -27.61
N LEU A 559 -5.88 -39.60 -27.96
CA LEU A 559 -7.11 -38.85 -27.71
C LEU A 559 -8.32 -39.52 -28.39
N ILE A 560 -8.21 -39.84 -29.68
CA ILE A 560 -9.29 -40.48 -30.47
C ILE A 560 -9.71 -41.83 -29.85
N ASN A 561 -8.75 -42.60 -29.33
CA ASN A 561 -9.03 -43.88 -28.69
C ASN A 561 -9.73 -43.75 -27.33
N GLN A 562 -9.56 -42.63 -26.61
CA GLN A 562 -10.23 -42.38 -25.33
C GLN A 562 -11.61 -41.72 -25.47
N LEU A 563 -11.95 -41.20 -26.65
CA LEU A 563 -13.28 -40.63 -26.89
C LEU A 563 -14.37 -41.71 -26.88
N PRO A 564 -15.60 -41.39 -26.42
CA PRO A 564 -16.77 -42.24 -26.59
C PRO A 564 -17.02 -42.58 -28.06
N ASP A 565 -17.63 -43.74 -28.34
CA ASP A 565 -17.76 -44.26 -29.71
C ASP A 565 -18.48 -43.29 -30.66
N SER A 566 -19.50 -42.57 -30.19
CA SER A 566 -20.21 -41.53 -30.97
C SER A 566 -19.31 -40.36 -31.37
N ALA A 567 -18.52 -39.84 -30.43
CA ALA A 567 -17.59 -38.73 -30.68
C ALA A 567 -16.39 -39.19 -31.55
N ARG A 568 -15.98 -40.45 -31.43
CA ARG A 568 -14.92 -41.05 -32.25
C ARG A 568 -15.35 -41.11 -33.71
N GLU A 569 -16.58 -41.53 -34.00
CA GLU A 569 -17.13 -41.55 -35.36
C GLU A 569 -17.21 -40.15 -35.98
N ASP A 570 -17.61 -39.14 -35.21
CA ASP A 570 -17.67 -37.75 -35.65
C ASP A 570 -16.28 -37.19 -35.99
N VAL A 571 -15.27 -37.44 -35.14
CA VAL A 571 -13.88 -36.99 -35.38
C VAL A 571 -13.28 -37.69 -36.60
N VAL A 572 -13.46 -39.01 -36.73
CA VAL A 572 -13.00 -39.76 -37.90
C VAL A 572 -13.69 -39.27 -39.18
N THR A 573 -14.98 -38.97 -39.11
CA THR A 573 -15.75 -38.39 -40.23
C THR A 573 -15.26 -36.99 -40.58
N ALA A 574 -14.97 -36.15 -39.59
CA ALA A 574 -14.44 -34.80 -39.79
C ALA A 574 -13.03 -34.82 -40.42
N LEU A 575 -12.13 -35.71 -39.96
CA LEU A 575 -10.80 -35.90 -40.56
C LEU A 575 -10.89 -36.45 -41.99
N ARG A 576 -11.84 -37.35 -42.27
CA ARG A 576 -12.15 -37.84 -43.63
C ARG A 576 -12.75 -36.75 -44.53
N ARG A 577 -13.49 -35.77 -43.97
CA ARG A 577 -13.99 -34.60 -44.71
C ARG A 577 -12.89 -33.55 -44.95
N GLY A 578 -12.03 -33.28 -43.96
CA GLY A 578 -10.93 -32.32 -44.07
C GLY A 578 -9.86 -32.73 -45.09
N SER A 579 -9.66 -34.03 -45.29
CA SER A 579 -8.79 -34.58 -46.34
C SER A 579 -9.30 -34.36 -47.78
N ILE A 580 -10.54 -33.87 -47.95
CA ILE A 580 -11.09 -33.48 -49.26
C ILE A 580 -10.63 -32.07 -49.68
N PHE A 581 -10.36 -31.16 -48.74
CA PHE A 581 -9.86 -29.81 -49.07
C PHE A 581 -8.38 -29.77 -49.48
N ALA A 582 -7.61 -30.82 -49.16
CA ALA A 582 -6.21 -30.96 -49.59
C ALA A 582 -6.05 -31.67 -50.95
N ARG A 583 -7.14 -32.12 -51.59
CA ARG A 583 -7.09 -32.92 -52.84
C ARG A 583 -7.51 -32.18 -54.13
N THR A 584 -7.76 -30.87 -54.09
CA THR A 584 -8.07 -30.07 -55.29
C THR A 584 -6.90 -29.23 -55.83
N SER A 585 -5.65 -29.63 -55.55
CA SER A 585 -4.47 -29.07 -56.21
C SER A 585 -3.53 -30.15 -56.72
N SER A 586 -4.02 -31.00 -57.63
CA SER A 586 -3.20 -31.46 -58.75
C SER A 586 -4.01 -32.20 -59.82
N VAL A 587 -3.61 -31.94 -61.06
CA VAL A 587 -3.84 -32.66 -62.32
C VAL A 587 -4.91 -32.08 -63.27
N SER A 588 -4.47 -31.17 -64.14
CA SER A 588 -4.51 -31.38 -65.61
C SER A 588 -3.60 -30.38 -66.36
N GLN A 589 -2.56 -30.93 -67.00
CA GLN A 589 -1.68 -30.43 -68.07
C GLN A 589 -0.98 -29.06 -67.95
#